data_AF-A0A3B9XX23-F1
#
_entry.id   AF-A0A3B9XX23-F1
#
_cell.length_a   1.000
_cell.length_b   1.000
_cell.length_c   1.000
_cell.angle_alpha   90.00
_cell.angle_beta   90.00
_cell.angle_gamma   90.00
#
_symmetry.space_group_name_H-M   'P 1'
#
loop_
_entity.id
_entity.type
_entity.pdbx_description
1 polymer ?
#
loop_
_entity_poly.entity_id
_entity_poly.type
_entity_poly.pdbx_seq_one_letter_code
_entity_poly.pdbx_strand_id
1 'polypeptide(L)' 'MTKYIFVTGGVVSSLGKGIAAASLASILEARGLKVSMMKLDPYINVDPGTMSPYQHGEVFVTEDGAETDLDLG' A
#
# COMPACT_ATOMS: atom_id res chain seq x y z
N MET A 1 -6.83 -11.34 19.55
CA MET A 1 -7.75 -11.07 18.42
C MET A 1 -7.17 -9.94 17.59
N THR A 2 -6.94 -10.17 16.30
CA THR A 2 -6.38 -9.15 15.39
C THR A 2 -7.35 -7.99 15.22
N LYS A 3 -6.83 -6.76 15.16
CA LYS A 3 -7.60 -5.54 14.91
C LYS A 3 -7.38 -5.10 13.47
N TYR A 4 -8.43 -4.58 12.84
CA TYR A 4 -8.41 -4.10 11.46
C TYR A 4 -8.75 -2.62 11.43
N ILE A 5 -7.94 -1.84 10.70
CA ILE A 5 -8.17 -0.42 10.43
C ILE A 5 -8.32 -0.29 8.92
N PHE A 6 -9.48 0.19 8.46
CA PHE A 6 -9.73 0.45 7.05
C PHE A 6 -9.47 1.92 6.74
N VAL A 7 -8.61 2.19 5.77
CA VAL A 7 -8.30 3.54 5.31
C VAL A 7 -8.97 3.76 3.95
N THR A 8 -9.91 4.70 3.88
CA THR A 8 -10.62 5.05 2.65
C THR A 8 -10.34 6.50 2.24
N GLY A 9 -10.59 6.82 0.96
CA GLY A 9 -10.41 8.17 0.40
C GLY A 9 -11.69 8.72 -0.19
N GLY A 10 -11.91 10.02 -0.04
CA GLY A 10 -13.03 10.74 -0.67
C GLY A 10 -12.56 11.97 -1.45
N VAL A 11 -13.49 12.55 -2.22
CA VAL A 11 -13.32 13.78 -3.01
C VAL A 11 -12.40 13.61 -4.22
N VAL A 12 -11.10 13.41 -4.03
CA VAL A 12 -10.11 13.26 -5.12
C VAL A 12 -9.06 12.20 -4.82
N SER A 13 -8.42 11.68 -5.87
CA SER A 13 -7.23 10.83 -5.77
C SER A 13 -5.97 11.64 -5.42
N SER A 14 -4.84 10.96 -5.21
CA SER A 14 -3.53 11.59 -4.95
C SER A 14 -3.42 12.45 -3.67
N LEU A 15 -4.29 12.23 -2.69
CA LEU A 15 -4.27 12.91 -1.38
C LEU A 15 -3.19 12.39 -0.40
N GLY A 16 -2.29 11.51 -0.83
CA GLY A 16 -1.27 10.93 0.06
C GLY A 16 -1.80 9.87 1.04
N LYS A 17 -2.81 9.09 0.63
CA LYS A 17 -3.43 8.05 1.49
C LYS A 17 -2.44 6.96 1.92
N GLY A 18 -1.57 6.51 1.01
CA GLY A 18 -0.52 5.52 1.32
C GLY A 18 0.40 6.02 2.43
N ILE A 19 0.95 7.22 2.26
CA ILE A 19 1.80 7.88 3.28
C ILE A 19 1.09 8.08 4.62
N ALA A 20 -0.18 8.50 4.61
CA ALA A 20 -0.94 8.68 5.84
C ALA A 20 -1.16 7.35 6.58
N ALA A 21 -1.47 6.27 5.85
CA ALA A 21 -1.61 4.93 6.41
C ALA A 21 -0.27 4.38 6.94
N ALA A 22 0.81 4.56 6.20
CA ALA A 22 2.17 4.16 6.60
C ALA A 22 2.63 4.91 7.86
N SER A 23 2.34 6.20 7.96
CA SER A 23 2.65 7.01 9.15
C SER A 23 1.89 6.54 10.39
N LEU A 24 0.61 6.16 10.22
CA LEU A 24 -0.19 5.57 11.30
C LEU A 24 0.39 4.22 11.75
N ALA A 25 0.76 3.36 10.79
CA ALA A 25 1.40 2.07 11.08
C ALA A 25 2.71 2.27 11.87
N SER A 26 3.57 3.18 11.43
CA SER A 26 4.82 3.53 12.11
C SER A 26 4.60 3.97 13.58
N ILE A 27 3.57 4.78 13.86
CA ILE A 27 3.23 5.18 15.23
C ILE A 27 2.76 3.98 16.08
N LEU A 28 1.98 3.07 15.49
CA LEU A 28 1.48 1.88 16.18
C LEU A 28 2.64 0.90 16.49
N GLU A 29 3.56 0.72 15.55
CA GLU A 29 4.79 -0.05 15.76
C GLU A 29 5.69 0.56 16.83
N ALA A 30 5.84 1.89 16.84
CA ALA A 30 6.56 2.62 17.90
C ALA A 30 5.93 2.44 19.29
N ARG A 31 4.66 2.02 19.36
CA ARG A 31 3.97 1.64 20.61
C ARG A 31 4.09 0.15 20.95
N GLY A 32 4.95 -0.59 20.24
CA GLY A 32 5.20 -2.01 20.46
C GLY A 32 4.10 -2.93 19.92
N LEU A 33 3.23 -2.44 19.03
CA LEU A 33 2.21 -3.26 18.40
C LEU A 33 2.79 -3.92 17.14
N LYS A 34 2.44 -5.20 16.92
CA LYS A 34 2.70 -5.85 15.63
C LYS A 34 1.67 -5.36 14.61
N VAL A 35 2.13 -4.69 13.58
CA VAL A 35 1.30 -4.14 12.49
C VAL A 35 1.64 -4.87 11.19
N SER A 36 0.66 -4.96 10.31
CA SER A 36 0.83 -5.41 8.93
C SER A 36 -0.04 -4.52 8.06
N MET A 37 0.45 -4.14 6.88
CA MET A 37 -0.27 -3.32 5.92
C MET A 37 -0.67 -4.17 4.70
N MET A 38 -1.75 -3.74 4.04
CA MET A 38 -2.24 -4.35 2.80
C MET A 38 -2.82 -3.24 1.93
N LYS A 39 -2.46 -3.24 0.65
CA LYS A 39 -3.00 -2.36 -0.38
C LYS A 39 -4.05 -3.13 -1.19
N LEU A 40 -5.19 -2.49 -1.45
CA LEU A 40 -6.25 -3.02 -2.32
C LEU A 40 -6.37 -2.11 -3.53
N ASP A 41 -5.83 -2.55 -4.67
CA ASP A 41 -5.88 -1.79 -5.91
C ASP A 41 -7.10 -2.16 -6.76
N PRO A 42 -7.92 -1.19 -7.18
CA PRO A 42 -9.17 -1.44 -7.91
C PRO A 42 -8.96 -1.58 -9.43
N TYR A 43 -7.75 -1.89 -9.89
CA TYR A 43 -7.48 -2.14 -11.32
C TYR A 43 -7.79 -3.59 -11.70
N ILE A 44 -7.95 -3.85 -13.01
CA ILE A 44 -8.22 -5.20 -13.53
C ILE A 44 -6.96 -6.03 -13.74
N ASN A 45 -5.79 -5.38 -13.81
CA ASN A 45 -4.51 -6.05 -13.90
C ASN A 45 -4.36 -7.04 -12.73
N VAL A 46 -3.87 -8.24 -13.01
CA VAL A 46 -3.64 -9.25 -11.96
C VAL A 46 -2.52 -8.80 -11.03
N ASP A 47 -1.49 -8.19 -11.61
CA ASP A 47 -0.32 -7.61 -10.98
C ASP A 47 0.11 -6.36 -11.78
N PRO A 48 0.91 -5.45 -11.19
CA PRO A 48 1.42 -4.27 -11.89
C PRO A 48 2.65 -4.55 -12.76
N GLY A 49 3.17 -5.79 -12.83
CA GLY A 49 4.33 -6.14 -13.66
C GLY A 49 4.12 -5.89 -15.16
N THR A 50 2.86 -5.84 -15.59
CA THR A 50 2.46 -5.49 -16.96
C THR A 50 2.22 -3.99 -17.20
N MET A 51 2.28 -3.15 -16.17
CA MET A 51 2.03 -1.72 -16.26
C MET A 51 3.30 -0.97 -16.67
N SER A 52 3.13 0.12 -17.43
CA SER A 52 4.26 0.97 -17.83
C SER A 52 4.79 1.78 -16.65
N PRO A 53 6.07 1.65 -16.26
CA PRO A 53 6.59 2.32 -15.08
C PRO A 53 6.67 3.85 -15.24
N TYR A 54 6.82 4.34 -16.47
CA TYR A 54 6.84 5.77 -16.78
C TYR A 54 5.46 6.45 -16.62
N GLN A 55 4.38 5.67 -16.60
CA GLN A 55 3.02 6.18 -16.49
C GLN A 55 2.41 5.88 -15.13
N HIS A 56 2.73 4.73 -14.53
CA HIS A 56 2.09 4.22 -13.33
C HIS A 56 3.00 4.19 -12.10
N GLY A 57 4.28 4.51 -12.24
CA GLY A 57 5.27 4.42 -11.17
C GLY A 57 5.98 3.08 -11.16
N GLU A 58 6.93 2.91 -10.24
CA GLU A 58 7.70 1.68 -10.13
C GLU A 58 6.85 0.47 -9.74
N VAL A 59 7.33 -0.72 -10.10
CA VAL A 59 6.82 -1.99 -9.60
C VAL A 59 7.69 -2.39 -8.42
N PHE A 60 7.08 -2.50 -7.24
CA PHE A 60 7.79 -2.96 -6.04
C PHE A 60 7.85 -4.49 -6.03
N VAL A 61 8.95 -5.07 -5.57
CA VAL A 61 9.11 -6.54 -5.50
C VAL A 61 9.37 -6.94 -4.06
N THR A 62 8.48 -7.77 -3.49
CA THR A 62 8.59 -8.29 -2.13
C THR A 62 9.62 -9.42 -2.03
N GLU A 63 10.04 -9.79 -0.81
CA GLU A 63 11.04 -10.84 -0.58
C GLU A 63 10.64 -12.21 -1.16
N ASP A 64 9.35 -12.49 -1.25
CA ASP A 64 8.80 -13.71 -1.86
C ASP A 64 8.63 -13.62 -3.39
N GLY A 65 9.03 -12.50 -3.99
CA GLY A 65 9.08 -12.30 -5.44
C GLY A 65 7.77 -11.82 -6.07
N ALA A 66 6.79 -11.37 -5.28
CA ALA A 66 5.58 -10.77 -5.85
C ALA A 66 5.87 -9.38 -6.42
N GLU A 67 5.42 -9.14 -7.65
CA GLU A 67 5.39 -7.81 -8.27
C GLU A 67 4.14 -7.07 -7.77
N THR A 68 4.32 -5.92 -7.14
CA THR A 68 3.26 -5.19 -6.43
C THR A 68 3.28 -3.69 -6.69
N ASP A 69 2.21 -3.02 -6.28
CA ASP A 69 2.11 -1.57 -6.35
C ASP A 69 3.16 -0.90 -5.45
N LEU A 70 3.58 0.30 -5.84
CA LEU A 70 4.63 1.07 -5.15
C LEU A 70 4.27 1.46 -3.71
N ASP A 71 2.98 1.47 -3.33
CA ASP A 71 2.58 1.77 -1.94
C ASP A 71 3.07 0.70 -0.92
N LEU A 72 3.59 -0.44 -1.36
CA LEU A 72 4.23 -1.44 -0.49
C LEU A 72 5.72 -1.19 -0.22
N GLY A 73 6.35 -0.25 -0.93
CA GLY A 73 7.71 0.21 -0.66
C GLY A 73 7.78 1.22 0.49
#